data_AF-X5UK96-F1
#
_entry.id   AF-X5UK96-F1
#
_cell.length_a   1.000
_cell.length_b   1.000
_cell.length_c   1.000
_cell.angle_alpha   90.00
_cell.angle_beta   90.00
_cell.angle_gamma   90.00
#
_symmetry.space_group_name_H-M   'P 1'
#
loop_
_entity.id
_entity.type
_entity.pdbx_description
1 polymer ?
#
loop_
_entity_poly.entity_id
_entity_poly.type
_entity_poly.pdbx_seq_one_letter_code
_entity_poly.pdbx_strand_id
1 'polypeptide(L)'
;MDCTFTPLMPSRVGFMRHDDLRAICEQHSSITRVFWRSTVIDAAIYREWVTNVGRRDAYSRMAHILCELIVRLRSVGRIEDHVAYLPITQAALGDAVGLSTVHVNRVLQDLRRDGLISTLGSRFHAPDWAGLVRAADFDSTYLHHRAAQTGAGF
;
A
#
# COMPACT_ATOMS: atom_id res chain seq x y z
N MET A 1 7.97 3.00 20.77
CA MET A 1 6.78 2.41 20.11
C MET A 1 6.90 0.92 20.27
N ASP A 2 6.04 0.34 21.10
CA ASP A 2 5.97 -1.11 21.22
C ASP A 2 5.18 -1.64 20.04
N CYS A 3 5.89 -1.92 18.94
CA CYS A 3 5.31 -2.47 17.73
C CYS A 3 6.18 -3.62 17.24
N THR A 4 5.52 -4.66 16.71
CA THR A 4 6.18 -5.85 16.16
C THR A 4 6.15 -5.76 14.65
N PHE A 5 7.28 -6.04 14.01
CA PHE A 5 7.38 -6.15 12.55
C PHE A 5 7.51 -7.62 12.16
N THR A 6 6.65 -8.08 11.27
CA THR A 6 6.70 -9.43 10.71
C THR A 6 6.77 -9.33 9.19
N PRO A 7 7.81 -9.87 8.54
CA PRO A 7 7.91 -9.87 7.09
C PRO A 7 6.90 -10.84 6.48
N LEU A 8 6.14 -10.37 5.47
CA LEU A 8 5.22 -11.22 4.69
C LEU A 8 5.90 -11.94 3.52
N MET A 9 7.15 -11.59 3.24
CA MET A 9 7.98 -12.12 2.17
C MET A 9 9.46 -12.07 2.58
N PRO A 10 10.36 -12.82 1.94
CA PRO A 10 11.80 -12.70 2.20
C PRO A 10 12.26 -11.24 2.15
N SER A 11 12.82 -10.76 3.26
CA SER A 11 13.12 -9.34 3.49
C SER A 11 14.52 -9.19 4.09
N ARG A 12 15.18 -8.07 3.79
CA ARG A 12 16.43 -7.66 4.42
C ARG A 12 16.16 -6.47 5.33
N VAL A 13 16.63 -6.54 6.57
CA VAL A 13 16.48 -5.47 7.56
C VAL A 13 17.86 -4.89 7.87
N GLY A 14 17.96 -3.57 7.87
CA GLY A 14 19.15 -2.84 8.31
C GLY A 14 18.87 -2.16 9.66
N PHE A 15 19.80 -2.30 10.60
CA PHE A 15 19.71 -1.65 11.91
C PHE A 15 20.73 -0.52 11.97
N MET A 16 20.36 0.60 12.58
CA MET A 16 21.20 1.78 12.75
C MET A 16 20.91 2.39 14.12
N ARG A 17 21.94 2.81 14.85
CA ARG A 17 21.73 3.51 16.13
C ARG A 17 21.24 4.93 15.85
N HIS A 18 20.44 5.48 16.76
CA HIS A 18 19.93 6.84 16.60
C HIS A 18 21.04 7.89 16.52
N ASP A 19 22.15 7.71 17.23
CA ASP A 19 23.28 8.63 17.19
C ASP A 19 24.01 8.60 15.84
N ASP A 20 24.13 7.41 15.21
CA ASP A 20 24.72 7.27 13.88
C ASP A 20 23.85 7.99 12.83
N LEU A 21 22.53 7.79 12.90
CA LEU A 21 21.57 8.46 12.03
C LEU A 21 21.65 9.99 12.18
N ARG A 22 21.74 10.48 13.42
CA ARG A 22 21.88 11.90 13.71
C ARG A 22 23.18 12.46 13.13
N ALA A 23 24.30 11.79 13.37
CA ALA A 23 25.60 12.20 12.85
C ALA A 23 25.60 12.29 11.31
N ILE A 24 25.00 11.31 10.62
CA ILE A 24 24.90 11.32 9.15
C ILE A 24 24.04 12.50 8.65
N CYS A 25 22.92 12.79 9.33
CA CYS A 25 22.06 13.92 8.99
C CYS A 25 22.74 15.29 9.21
N GLU A 26 23.56 15.42 10.26
CA GLU A 26 24.36 16.61 10.55
C GLU A 26 25.48 16.81 9.51
N GLN A 27 26.11 15.72 9.08
CA GLN A 27 27.18 15.75 8.07
C GLN A 27 26.65 15.97 6.65
N HIS A 28 25.44 15.49 6.34
CA HIS A 28 24.87 15.50 5.00
C HIS A 28 23.43 16.04 4.98
N SER A 29 23.28 17.34 4.72
CA SER A 29 21.96 18.00 4.63
C SER A 29 21.04 17.42 3.54
N SER A 30 21.60 16.81 2.50
CA SER A 30 20.83 16.09 1.47
C SER A 30 20.07 14.88 2.05
N ILE A 31 20.69 14.14 2.97
CA ILE A 31 20.08 12.98 3.65
C ILE A 31 18.96 13.46 4.59
N THR A 32 19.20 14.55 5.33
CA THR A 32 18.18 15.19 6.17
C THR A 32 16.93 15.57 5.37
N ARG A 33 17.10 16.13 4.17
CA ARG A 33 15.98 16.46 3.27
C ARG A 33 15.20 15.23 2.81
N VAL A 34 15.88 14.10 2.58
CA VAL A 34 15.23 12.83 2.22
C VAL A 34 14.39 12.30 3.37
N PHE A 35 14.92 12.28 4.60
CA PHE A 35 14.16 11.85 5.78
C PHE A 35 12.97 12.77 6.06
N TRP A 36 13.16 14.10 5.99
CA TRP A 36 12.06 15.05 6.14
C TRP A 36 10.96 14.81 5.13
N ARG A 37 11.32 14.62 3.85
CA ARG A 37 10.36 14.28 2.80
C ARG A 37 9.64 12.96 3.12
N SER A 38 10.36 11.92 3.56
CA SER A 38 9.75 10.66 3.96
C SER A 38 8.69 10.85 5.05
N THR A 39 9.01 11.63 6.10
CA THR A 39 8.07 11.94 7.19
C THR A 39 6.80 12.63 6.69
N VAL A 40 6.92 13.58 5.76
CA VAL A 40 5.74 14.27 5.18
C VAL A 40 4.90 13.33 4.32
N ILE A 41 5.53 12.41 3.57
CA ILE A 41 4.85 11.37 2.80
C ILE A 41 4.12 10.40 3.74
N ASP A 42 4.77 9.93 4.80
CA ASP A 42 4.16 9.05 5.81
C ASP A 42 2.95 9.73 6.47
N ALA A 43 3.03 11.03 6.76
CA ALA A 43 1.90 11.80 7.28
C ALA A 43 0.73 11.91 6.26
N ALA A 44 1.02 12.01 4.96
CA ALA A 44 -0.02 12.02 3.92
C ALA A 44 -0.71 10.66 3.81
N ILE A 45 0.06 9.57 3.78
CA ILE A 45 -0.45 8.19 3.83
C ILE A 45 -1.32 7.98 5.07
N TYR A 46 -0.84 8.40 6.24
CA TYR A 46 -1.59 8.24 7.49
C TYR A 46 -2.95 8.96 7.43
N ARG A 47 -3.01 10.19 6.92
CA ARG A 47 -4.29 10.92 6.77
C ARG A 47 -5.25 10.23 5.80
N GLU A 48 -4.74 9.65 4.72
CA GLU A 48 -5.57 8.87 3.80
C GLU A 48 -6.13 7.63 4.50
N TRP A 49 -5.31 6.92 5.26
CA TRP A 49 -5.74 5.73 6.01
C TRP A 49 -6.76 6.07 7.11
N VAL A 50 -6.60 7.20 7.81
CA VAL A 50 -7.62 7.70 8.75
C VAL A 50 -8.94 7.99 8.04
N THR A 51 -8.90 8.61 6.86
CA THR A 51 -10.09 8.86 6.05
C THR A 51 -10.73 7.56 5.55
N ASN A 52 -9.91 6.61 5.12
CA ASN A 52 -10.32 5.30 4.64
C ASN A 52 -11.07 4.51 5.74
N VAL A 53 -10.51 4.45 6.95
CA VAL A 53 -11.13 3.73 8.08
C VAL A 53 -12.31 4.51 8.66
N GLY A 54 -12.26 5.84 8.67
CA GLY A 54 -13.26 6.69 9.32
C GLY A 54 -14.48 7.04 8.48
N ARG A 55 -14.36 7.10 7.14
CA ARG A 55 -15.43 7.63 6.26
C ARG A 55 -15.86 6.69 5.14
N ARG A 56 -15.00 5.77 4.68
CA ARG A 56 -15.38 4.81 3.63
C ARG A 56 -16.12 3.62 4.25
N ASP A 57 -17.14 3.16 3.53
CA ASP A 57 -17.82 1.90 3.85
C ASP A 57 -16.85 0.71 3.63
N ALA A 58 -17.22 -0.47 4.12
CA ALA A 58 -16.31 -1.62 4.10
C ALA A 58 -15.91 -2.03 2.67
N TYR A 59 -16.81 -1.87 1.70
CA TYR A 59 -16.57 -2.18 0.30
C TYR A 59 -15.52 -1.26 -0.31
N SER A 60 -15.74 0.06 -0.26
CA SER A 60 -14.81 1.05 -0.81
C SER A 60 -13.48 1.03 -0.07
N ARG A 61 -13.51 0.80 1.26
CA ARG A 61 -12.32 0.69 2.10
C ARG A 61 -11.40 -0.46 1.70
N MET A 62 -11.98 -1.63 1.41
CA MET A 62 -11.22 -2.79 0.94
C MET A 62 -10.67 -2.55 -0.46
N ALA A 63 -11.49 -2.02 -1.37
CA ALA A 63 -11.06 -1.67 -2.73
C ALA A 63 -9.89 -0.68 -2.71
N HIS A 64 -9.93 0.33 -1.83
CA HIS A 64 -8.86 1.31 -1.65
C HIS A 64 -7.53 0.67 -1.27
N ILE A 65 -7.51 -0.21 -0.26
CA ILE A 65 -6.27 -0.90 0.13
C ILE A 65 -5.72 -1.76 -0.99
N LEU A 66 -6.58 -2.45 -1.74
CA LEU A 66 -6.16 -3.27 -2.88
C LEU A 66 -5.56 -2.41 -4.01
N CYS A 67 -6.16 -1.25 -4.31
CA CYS A 67 -5.60 -0.26 -5.23
C CYS A 67 -4.23 0.24 -4.76
N GLU A 68 -4.12 0.63 -3.50
CA GLU A 68 -2.87 1.13 -2.91
C GLU A 68 -1.74 0.09 -3.01
N LEU A 69 -2.01 -1.17 -2.68
CA LEU A 69 -1.04 -2.26 -2.78
C LEU A 69 -0.56 -2.48 -4.22
N ILE A 70 -1.46 -2.46 -5.20
CA ILE A 70 -1.09 -2.55 -6.62
C ILE A 70 -0.19 -1.38 -7.02
N VAL A 71 -0.58 -0.15 -6.70
CA VAL A 71 0.21 1.03 -7.09
C VAL A 71 1.60 1.01 -6.45
N ARG A 72 1.69 0.64 -5.16
CA ARG A 72 2.97 0.50 -4.45
C ARG A 72 3.86 -0.58 -5.06
N LEU A 73 3.30 -1.72 -5.48
CA LEU A 73 4.07 -2.78 -6.15
C LEU A 73 4.52 -2.37 -7.55
N ARG A 74 3.68 -1.65 -8.30
CA ARG A 74 4.02 -1.13 -9.62
C ARG A 74 5.14 -0.10 -9.54
N SER A 75 5.13 0.80 -8.55
CA SER A 75 6.13 1.87 -8.44
C SER A 75 7.55 1.36 -8.18
N VAL A 76 7.68 0.12 -7.70
CA VAL A 76 8.97 -0.58 -7.53
C VAL A 76 9.23 -1.65 -8.60
N GLY A 77 8.46 -1.66 -9.70
CA GLY A 77 8.66 -2.56 -10.84
C GLY A 77 8.41 -4.03 -10.54
N ARG A 78 7.55 -4.34 -9.57
CA ARG A 78 7.23 -5.75 -9.20
C ARG A 78 6.09 -6.35 -9.99
N ILE A 79 5.28 -5.51 -10.64
CA ILE A 79 4.11 -5.90 -11.42
C ILE A 79 3.93 -4.95 -12.61
N GLU A 80 3.31 -5.42 -13.69
CA GLU A 80 2.92 -4.62 -14.86
C GLU A 80 1.38 -4.61 -15.02
N ASP A 81 0.75 -5.79 -15.11
CA ASP A 81 -0.68 -5.95 -15.50
C ASP A 81 -1.70 -6.00 -14.34
N HIS A 82 -1.51 -5.23 -13.26
CA HIS A 82 -2.39 -5.28 -12.08
C HIS A 82 -2.52 -6.67 -11.42
N VAL A 83 -1.65 -7.61 -11.78
CA VAL A 83 -1.52 -8.92 -11.16
C VAL A 83 -0.44 -8.83 -10.09
N ALA A 84 -0.81 -9.07 -8.84
CA ALA A 84 0.07 -8.98 -7.70
C ALA A 84 0.12 -10.28 -6.91
N TYR A 85 1.31 -10.65 -6.43
CA TYR A 85 1.45 -11.64 -5.38
C TYR A 85 1.26 -10.94 -4.02
N LEU A 86 0.12 -11.20 -3.37
CA LEU A 86 -0.27 -10.64 -2.08
C LEU A 86 -0.44 -11.79 -1.07
N PRO A 87 0.61 -12.18 -0.34
CA PRO A 87 0.56 -13.22 0.70
C PRO A 87 -0.06 -12.66 2.00
N ILE A 88 -1.21 -12.00 1.88
CA ILE A 88 -1.92 -11.35 3.00
C ILE A 88 -3.15 -12.18 3.32
N THR A 89 -3.31 -12.55 4.59
CA THR A 89 -4.48 -13.29 5.05
C THR A 89 -5.70 -12.37 5.19
N GLN A 90 -6.91 -12.93 5.17
CA GLN A 90 -8.13 -12.16 5.44
C GLN A 90 -8.14 -11.57 6.86
N ALA A 91 -7.52 -12.26 7.82
CA ALA A 91 -7.35 -11.74 9.18
C ALA A 91 -6.45 -10.50 9.20
N ALA A 92 -5.29 -10.55 8.54
CA ALA A 92 -4.38 -9.40 8.46
C ALA A 92 -5.00 -8.22 7.70
N LEU A 93 -5.79 -8.48 6.64
CA LEU A 93 -6.59 -7.43 5.99
C LEU A 93 -7.60 -6.84 6.98
N GLY A 94 -8.28 -7.69 7.75
CA GLY A 94 -9.25 -7.27 8.78
C GLY A 94 -8.62 -6.36 9.83
N ASP A 95 -7.47 -6.75 10.37
CA ASP A 95 -6.70 -5.96 11.34
C ASP A 95 -6.29 -4.60 10.75
N ALA A 96 -5.87 -4.58 9.47
CA ALA A 96 -5.46 -3.35 8.79
C ALA A 96 -6.62 -2.38 8.57
N VAL A 97 -7.81 -2.87 8.19
CA VAL A 97 -8.95 -2.01 7.83
C VAL A 97 -10.04 -1.91 8.91
N GLY A 98 -9.82 -2.51 10.08
CA GLY A 98 -10.77 -2.51 11.19
C GLY A 98 -12.05 -3.31 10.90
N LEU A 99 -11.94 -4.44 10.21
CA LEU A 99 -13.06 -5.33 9.87
C LEU A 99 -12.82 -6.72 10.45
N SER A 100 -13.89 -7.43 10.80
CA SER A 100 -13.78 -8.84 11.16
C SER A 100 -13.43 -9.69 9.93
N THR A 101 -12.76 -10.83 10.13
CA THR A 101 -12.40 -11.76 9.04
C THR A 101 -13.60 -12.18 8.19
N VAL A 102 -14.77 -12.40 8.81
CA VAL A 102 -16.01 -12.75 8.10
C VAL A 102 -16.56 -11.58 7.26
N HIS A 103 -16.38 -10.34 7.73
CA HIS A 103 -16.76 -9.15 6.97
C HIS A 103 -15.82 -8.94 5.78
N VAL A 104 -14.50 -9.11 5.99
CA VAL A 104 -13.50 -9.10 4.91
C VAL A 104 -13.85 -10.15 3.85
N ASN A 105 -14.20 -11.36 4.26
CA ASN A 105 -14.58 -12.42 3.33
C ASN A 105 -15.75 -12.00 2.44
N ARG A 106 -16.83 -11.47 3.05
CA ARG A 106 -18.01 -10.98 2.34
C ARG A 106 -17.67 -9.88 1.34
N VAL A 107 -16.91 -8.86 1.76
CA VAL A 107 -16.52 -7.76 0.87
C VAL A 107 -15.67 -8.25 -0.30
N LEU A 108 -14.72 -9.15 -0.05
CA LEU A 108 -13.93 -9.75 -1.13
C LEU A 108 -14.80 -10.62 -2.07
N GLN A 109 -15.86 -11.25 -1.58
CA GLN A 109 -16.83 -11.95 -2.43
C GLN A 109 -17.64 -10.95 -3.28
N ASP A 110 -18.10 -9.85 -2.70
CA ASP A 110 -18.82 -8.79 -3.40
C ASP A 110 -17.95 -8.20 -4.53
N LEU A 111 -16.70 -7.84 -4.24
CA LEU A 111 -15.74 -7.34 -5.26
C LEU A 111 -15.49 -8.36 -6.40
N ARG A 112 -15.50 -9.67 -6.09
CA ARG A 112 -15.37 -10.72 -7.11
C ARG A 112 -16.64 -10.87 -7.95
N ARG A 113 -17.81 -10.84 -7.30
CA ARG A 113 -19.11 -10.92 -7.97
C ARG A 113 -19.27 -9.75 -8.95
N ASP A 114 -18.81 -8.57 -8.56
CA ASP A 114 -18.89 -7.37 -9.38
C ASP A 114 -17.78 -7.31 -10.45
N GLY A 115 -16.93 -8.35 -10.54
CA GLY A 115 -15.89 -8.49 -11.56
C GLY A 115 -14.68 -7.56 -11.35
N LEU A 116 -14.57 -6.88 -10.22
CA LEU A 116 -13.50 -5.91 -9.97
C LEU A 116 -12.18 -6.58 -9.58
N ILE A 117 -12.24 -7.78 -8.98
CA ILE A 117 -11.07 -8.54 -8.56
C ILE A 117 -11.22 -10.02 -8.91
N SER A 118 -10.08 -10.70 -9.08
CA SER A 118 -10.00 -12.15 -9.04
C SER A 118 -8.82 -12.59 -8.17
N THR A 119 -8.95 -13.74 -7.51
CA THR A 119 -7.92 -14.25 -6.60
C THR A 119 -7.73 -15.75 -6.78
N LEU A 120 -6.47 -16.19 -6.88
CA LEU A 120 -6.07 -17.59 -6.90
C LEU A 120 -4.92 -17.81 -5.93
N GLY A 121 -5.20 -18.42 -4.77
CA GLY A 121 -4.24 -18.50 -3.67
C GLY A 121 -3.80 -17.09 -3.23
N SER A 122 -2.49 -16.84 -3.22
CA SER A 122 -1.91 -15.51 -2.93
C SER A 122 -1.76 -14.62 -4.17
N ARG A 123 -2.25 -15.04 -5.35
CA ARG A 123 -2.30 -14.17 -6.53
C ARG A 123 -3.59 -13.38 -6.56
N PHE A 124 -3.47 -12.08 -6.65
CA PHE A 124 -4.54 -11.11 -6.83
C PHE A 124 -4.46 -10.52 -8.23
N HIS A 125 -5.59 -10.28 -8.87
CA HIS A 125 -5.66 -9.58 -10.15
C HIS A 125 -6.85 -8.62 -10.12
N ALA A 126 -6.66 -7.40 -10.61
CA ALA A 126 -7.73 -6.44 -10.85
C ALA A 126 -8.04 -6.37 -12.36
N PRO A 127 -8.93 -7.24 -12.88
CA PRO A 127 -9.24 -7.28 -14.31
C PRO A 127 -9.94 -6.01 -14.80
N ASP A 128 -10.74 -5.35 -13.96
CA ASP A 128 -11.27 -4.00 -14.20
C ASP A 128 -10.62 -3.01 -13.24
N TRP A 129 -9.39 -2.59 -13.55
CA TRP A 129 -8.69 -1.59 -12.74
C TRP A 129 -9.46 -0.28 -12.62
N ALA A 130 -10.07 0.20 -13.70
CA ALA A 130 -10.80 1.46 -13.69
C ALA A 130 -12.06 1.37 -12.81
N GLY A 131 -12.77 0.24 -12.86
CA GLY A 131 -13.88 -0.07 -11.97
C GLY A 131 -13.44 -0.15 -10.52
N LEU A 132 -12.34 -0.84 -10.23
CA LEU A 132 -11.81 -0.95 -8.87
C LEU A 132 -11.39 0.42 -8.30
N VAL A 133 -10.76 1.28 -9.10
CA VAL A 133 -10.41 2.66 -8.70
C VAL A 133 -11.65 3.49 -8.39
N ARG A 134 -12.71 3.39 -9.21
CA ARG A 134 -13.99 4.08 -8.96
C ARG A 134 -14.66 3.57 -7.68
N ALA A 135 -14.72 2.25 -7.51
CA ALA A 135 -15.27 1.61 -6.32
C ALA A 135 -14.52 2.00 -5.04
N ALA A 136 -13.21 2.25 -5.16
CA ALA A 136 -12.36 2.64 -4.05
C ALA A 136 -12.41 4.14 -3.71
N ASP A 137 -12.91 4.98 -4.62
CA ASP A 137 -12.66 6.43 -4.59
C ASP A 137 -11.15 6.73 -4.37
N PHE A 138 -10.32 6.08 -5.21
CA PHE A 138 -8.87 6.03 -5.03
C PHE A 138 -8.13 7.05 -5.89
N ASP A 139 -7.29 7.85 -5.24
CA ASP A 139 -6.28 8.70 -5.88
C ASP A 139 -4.90 8.42 -5.27
N SER A 140 -3.94 8.00 -6.10
CA SER A 140 -2.58 7.67 -5.65
C SER A 140 -1.71 8.87 -5.25
N THR A 141 -2.19 10.11 -5.42
CA THR A 141 -1.37 11.33 -5.25
C THR A 141 -0.70 11.42 -3.87
N TYR A 142 -1.36 10.94 -2.80
CA TYR A 142 -0.80 10.93 -1.45
C TYR A 142 0.41 10.00 -1.28
N LEU A 143 0.61 9.04 -2.19
CA LEU A 143 1.77 8.14 -2.16
C LEU A 143 3.07 8.82 -2.61
N HIS A 144 2.96 9.99 -3.25
CA HIS A 144 4.10 10.81 -3.71
C HIS A 144 5.16 10.00 -4.51
N HIS A 145 4.72 8.94 -5.20
CA HIS A 145 5.59 8.20 -6.10
C HIS A 145 6.07 9.14 -7.20
N ARG A 146 7.38 9.15 -7.47
CA ARG A 146 7.88 9.76 -8.69
C ARG A 146 7.19 9.03 -9.83
N ALA A 147 6.58 9.78 -10.76
CA ALA A 147 6.17 9.22 -12.03
C ALA A 147 7.32 8.36 -12.53
N ALA A 148 7.05 7.08 -12.78
CA ALA A 148 8.03 6.20 -13.39
C ALA A 148 8.60 6.96 -14.60
N GLN A 149 9.92 7.09 -14.68
CA GLN A 149 10.55 7.62 -15.87
C GLN A 149 10.10 6.71 -17.02
N THR A 150 9.09 7.14 -17.77
CA THR A 150 8.75 6.59 -19.07
C THR A 150 10.05 6.60 -19.85
N GLY A 151 10.48 5.43 -20.31
CA GLY A 151 11.79 5.23 -20.93
C GLY A 151 12.12 6.34 -21.91
N ALA A 152 13.16 7.12 -21.60
CA ALA A 152 13.88 7.83 -22.63
C ALA A 152 14.74 6.77 -23.33
N GLY A 153 14.25 6.30 -24.47
CA GLY A 153 15.09 5.61 -25.42
C GLY A 153 16.22 6.53 -25.85
N PHE A 154 17.44 6.00 -25.80
CA PHE A 154 18.44 6.02 -26.86
C PHE A 154 19.31 4.78 -26.69
#